data_AF-A0AAW9IHR3-F1
#
_entry.id   AF-A0AAW9IHR3-F1
#
_cell.length_a   1.000
_cell.length_b   1.000
_cell.length_c   1.000
_cell.angle_alpha   90.00
_cell.angle_beta   90.00
_cell.angle_gamma   90.00
#
_symmetry.space_group_name_H-M   'P 1'
#
loop_
_entity.id
_entity.type
_entity.pdbx_description
1 polymer ?
#
loop_
_entity_poly.entity_id
_entity_poly.type
_entity_poly.pdbx_seq_one_letter_code
_entity_poly.pdbx_strand_id
1 'polypeptide(L)'
;YGISKQITFLNDNESYTMNVIVPLQPIDEASKVIFNLLPLIGLVVLIISVVGAFIYSKIITKPLLKINNTAKHLAALDFEKSCEVNSDDEIGEIALSLNELASNLQYTMNELKNTNLKLLDDIEREREIERKRREFTATISHELKTPIT
;
A
#
# COMPACT_ATOMS: atom_id res chain seq x y z
N TYR A 1 -7.89 -25.24 54.22
CA TYR A 1 -6.61 -25.79 53.73
C TYR A 1 -5.50 -25.00 54.38
N GLY A 2 -4.67 -25.64 55.19
CA GLY A 2 -3.59 -24.98 55.91
C GLY A 2 -2.35 -25.84 55.86
N ILE A 3 -1.18 -25.20 55.81
CA ILE A 3 0.10 -25.91 55.88
C ILE A 3 0.34 -26.24 57.34
N SER A 4 0.48 -27.52 57.67
CA SER A 4 0.86 -27.98 59.00
C SER A 4 2.35 -28.30 59.03
N LYS A 5 3.09 -27.68 59.95
CA LYS A 5 4.47 -28.06 60.24
C LYS A 5 4.58 -28.58 61.66
N GLN A 6 5.11 -29.78 61.80
CA GLN A 6 5.33 -30.43 63.09
C GLN A 6 6.69 -30.01 63.64
N ILE A 7 6.74 -29.57 64.89
CA ILE A 7 8.00 -29.29 65.61
C ILE A 7 7.96 -30.07 66.92
N THR A 8 9.02 -30.84 67.19
CA THR A 8 9.18 -31.64 68.40
C THR A 8 10.25 -31.03 69.27
N PHE A 9 9.90 -30.65 70.50
CA PHE A 9 10.87 -30.21 71.50
C PHE A 9 11.27 -31.42 72.35
N LEU A 10 12.57 -31.70 72.42
CA LEU A 10 13.14 -32.71 73.32
C LEU A 10 13.51 -32.01 74.62
N ASN A 11 12.71 -32.19 75.66
CA ASN A 11 13.09 -31.89 77.03
C ASN A 11 12.79 -33.11 77.91
N ASP A 12 13.56 -33.26 78.98
CA ASP A 12 13.69 -34.45 79.82
C ASP A 12 12.39 -35.29 79.91
N ASN A 13 12.41 -36.44 79.22
CA ASN A 13 11.39 -37.48 79.15
C ASN A 13 9.99 -37.21 78.55
N GLU A 14 9.68 -36.03 78.00
CA GLU A 14 8.39 -35.78 77.34
C GLU A 14 8.53 -35.11 75.97
N SER A 15 7.95 -35.73 74.93
CA SER A 15 7.93 -35.21 73.56
C SER A 15 6.65 -34.42 73.31
N TYR A 16 6.77 -33.09 73.24
CA TYR A 16 5.66 -32.22 72.90
C TYR A 16 5.63 -31.98 71.38
N THR A 17 4.48 -32.26 70.76
CA THR A 17 4.22 -31.97 69.35
C THR A 17 3.42 -30.68 69.22
N MET A 18 3.99 -29.66 68.56
CA MET A 18 3.26 -28.45 68.20
C MET A 18 2.78 -28.53 66.74
N ASN A 19 1.47 -28.42 66.53
CA ASN A 19 0.87 -28.32 65.20
C ASN A 19 0.51 -26.86 64.92
N VAL A 20 1.22 -26.23 63.98
CA VAL A 20 0.88 -24.88 63.51
C VAL A 20 0.00 -25.01 62.27
N ILE A 21 -1.23 -24.50 62.34
CA ILE A 21 -2.16 -24.47 61.19
C ILE A 21 -2.28 -23.02 60.73
N VAL A 22 -1.73 -22.71 59.56
CA VAL A 22 -1.86 -21.37 58.96
C VAL A 22 -3.04 -21.38 57.99
N PRO A 23 -4.06 -20.53 58.17
CA PRO A 23 -5.18 -20.44 57.23
C PRO A 23 -4.73 -19.79 55.92
N LEU A 24 -4.95 -20.48 54.78
CA LEU A 24 -4.69 -19.95 53.43
C LEU A 24 -5.82 -19.03 52.90
N GLN A 25 -6.83 -18.70 53.71
CA GLN A 25 -7.94 -17.80 53.33
C GLN A 25 -7.50 -16.49 52.68
N PRO A 26 -6.42 -15.80 53.14
CA PRO A 26 -5.96 -14.57 52.50
C PRO A 26 -5.47 -14.78 51.05
N ILE A 27 -4.98 -15.98 50.72
CA ILE A 27 -4.50 -16.33 49.38
C ILE A 27 -5.68 -16.55 48.44
N ASP A 28 -6.71 -17.27 48.90
CA ASP A 28 -7.92 -17.50 48.10
C ASP A 28 -8.67 -16.19 47.82
N GLU A 29 -8.71 -15.28 48.79
CA GLU A 29 -9.27 -13.93 48.61
C GLU A 29 -8.46 -13.09 47.62
N ALA A 30 -7.13 -13.10 47.74
CA ALA A 30 -6.24 -12.38 46.81
C ALA A 30 -6.35 -12.93 45.38
N SER A 31 -6.37 -14.25 45.20
CA SER A 31 -6.56 -14.88 43.88
C SER A 31 -7.92 -14.54 43.28
N LYS A 32 -9.00 -14.53 44.08
CA LYS A 32 -10.34 -14.18 43.62
C LYS A 32 -10.42 -12.74 43.09
N VAL A 33 -9.72 -11.80 43.72
CA VAL A 33 -9.63 -10.42 43.22
C VAL A 33 -8.93 -10.37 41.86
N ILE A 34 -7.81 -11.08 41.69
CA ILE A 34 -7.06 -11.13 40.42
C ILE A 34 -7.94 -11.68 39.28
N PHE A 35 -8.63 -12.80 39.51
CA PHE A 35 -9.50 -13.39 38.49
C PHE A 35 -10.67 -12.48 38.11
N ASN A 36 -11.16 -11.65 39.04
CA ASN A 36 -12.23 -10.71 38.75
C ASN A 36 -11.76 -9.45 37.99
N LEU A 37 -10.48 -9.07 38.13
CA LEU A 37 -9.88 -7.95 37.38
C LEU A 37 -9.44 -8.34 35.96
N LEU A 38 -9.10 -9.62 35.75
CA LEU A 38 -8.66 -10.15 34.45
C LEU A 38 -9.61 -9.83 33.27
N PRO A 39 -10.94 -10.06 33.36
CA PRO A 39 -11.86 -9.74 32.27
C PRO A 39 -11.96 -8.24 31.99
N LEU A 40 -11.80 -7.38 33.02
CA LEU A 40 -11.80 -5.93 32.86
C LEU A 40 -10.57 -5.46 32.05
N ILE A 41 -9.38 -5.99 32.36
CA ILE A 41 -8.16 -5.68 31.61
C ILE A 41 -8.29 -6.18 30.17
N GLY A 42 -8.80 -7.41 29.97
CA GLY A 42 -9.05 -7.96 28.64
C GLY A 42 -10.00 -7.11 27.81
N LEU A 43 -11.07 -6.59 28.42
CA LEU A 43 -12.00 -5.67 27.78
C LEU A 43 -11.31 -4.37 27.34
N VAL A 44 -10.50 -3.78 28.21
CA VAL A 44 -9.76 -2.54 27.91
C VAL A 44 -8.78 -2.75 26.74
N VAL A 45 -8.02 -3.85 26.76
CA VAL A 45 -7.09 -4.18 25.67
C VAL A 45 -7.84 -4.39 24.36
N LEU A 46 -8.97 -5.11 24.38
CA LEU A 46 -9.80 -5.33 23.19
C LEU A 46 -10.31 -4.00 22.61
N ILE A 47 -10.81 -3.09 23.46
CA ILE A 47 -11.26 -1.77 23.03
C ILE A 47 -10.12 -0.99 22.38
N ILE A 48 -8.94 -0.95 23.02
CA ILE A 48 -7.76 -0.27 22.47
C ILE A 48 -7.35 -0.89 21.13
N SER A 49 -7.36 -2.21 21.00
CA SER A 49 -7.04 -2.89 19.75
C SER A 49 -8.01 -2.54 18.62
N VAL A 50 -9.31 -2.52 18.89
CA VAL A 50 -10.33 -2.18 17.88
C VAL A 50 -10.19 -0.72 17.43
N VAL A 51 -10.01 0.20 18.39
CA VAL A 51 -9.80 1.63 18.10
C VAL A 51 -8.50 1.84 17.34
N GLY A 52 -7.41 1.21 17.78
CA GLY A 52 -6.12 1.25 17.11
C GLY A 52 -6.21 0.74 15.68
N ALA A 53 -6.82 -0.42 15.45
CA ALA A 53 -7.02 -0.97 14.11
C ALA A 53 -7.81 -0.02 13.19
N PHE A 54 -8.85 0.64 13.72
CA PHE A 54 -9.62 1.62 12.96
C PHE A 54 -8.79 2.85 12.57
N ILE A 55 -7.97 3.36 13.50
CA ILE A 55 -7.06 4.49 13.25
C ILE A 55 -6.01 4.10 12.20
N TYR A 56 -5.31 2.97 12.39
CA TYR A 56 -4.32 2.45 11.44
C TYR A 56 -4.90 2.26 10.03
N SER A 57 -6.10 1.70 9.95
CA SER A 57 -6.79 1.52 8.68
C SER A 57 -7.02 2.85 7.97
N LYS A 58 -7.41 3.90 8.70
CA LYS A 58 -7.74 5.21 8.13
C LYS A 58 -6.51 6.03 7.75
N ILE A 59 -5.45 5.99 8.56
CA ILE A 59 -4.25 6.83 8.36
C ILE A 59 -3.27 6.17 7.39
N ILE A 60 -3.11 4.85 7.42
CA ILE A 60 -2.08 4.16 6.63
C ILE A 60 -2.70 3.31 5.53
N THR A 61 -3.57 2.36 5.88
CA THR A 61 -4.04 1.35 4.92
C THR A 61 -4.87 1.95 3.78
N LYS A 62 -5.80 2.86 4.08
CA LYS A 62 -6.68 3.48 3.07
C LYS A 62 -5.90 4.33 2.06
N PRO A 63 -4.99 5.25 2.46
CA PRO A 63 -4.13 5.96 1.52
C PRO A 63 -3.27 5.06 0.65
N LEU A 64 -2.64 4.02 1.23
CA LEU A 64 -1.84 3.06 0.47
C LEU A 64 -2.66 2.32 -0.60
N LEU A 65 -3.89 1.93 -0.28
CA LEU A 65 -4.80 1.33 -1.27
C LEU A 65 -5.18 2.32 -2.38
N LYS A 66 -5.34 3.60 -2.07
CA LYS A 66 -5.62 4.64 -3.08
C LYS A 66 -4.43 4.80 -4.03
N ILE A 67 -3.21 4.91 -3.50
CA ILE A 67 -1.97 4.99 -4.29
C ILE A 67 -1.83 3.76 -5.19
N ASN A 68 -2.00 2.55 -4.65
CA ASN A 68 -1.90 1.31 -5.41
C ASN A 68 -2.95 1.23 -6.53
N ASN A 69 -4.18 1.68 -6.29
CA ASN A 69 -5.21 1.71 -7.33
C ASN A 69 -4.85 2.70 -8.44
N THR A 70 -4.37 3.91 -8.12
CA THR A 70 -3.92 4.86 -9.14
C THR A 70 -2.73 4.29 -9.94
N ALA A 71 -1.78 3.63 -9.28
CA ALA A 71 -0.67 2.97 -9.96
C ALA A 71 -1.14 1.87 -10.94
N LYS A 72 -2.20 1.11 -10.61
CA LYS A 72 -2.81 0.14 -11.53
C LYS A 72 -3.45 0.80 -12.75
N HIS A 73 -4.14 1.92 -12.56
CA HIS A 73 -4.68 2.71 -13.68
C HIS A 73 -3.54 3.21 -14.59
N LEU A 74 -2.48 3.74 -13.99
CA LEU A 74 -1.30 4.19 -14.72
C LEU A 74 -0.63 3.05 -15.51
N ALA A 75 -0.54 1.85 -14.92
CA ALA A 75 -0.03 0.67 -15.62
C ALA A 75 -0.91 0.24 -16.81
N ALA A 76 -2.21 0.57 -16.78
CA ALA A 76 -3.14 0.38 -17.88
C ALA A 76 -3.15 1.54 -18.89
N LEU A 77 -2.19 2.49 -18.81
CA LEU A 77 -2.12 3.72 -19.61
C LEU A 77 -3.34 4.64 -19.44
N ASP A 78 -4.05 4.52 -18.31
CA ASP A 78 -5.16 5.37 -17.92
C ASP A 78 -4.63 6.48 -16.99
N PHE A 79 -4.42 7.65 -17.57
CA PHE A 79 -3.85 8.84 -16.90
C PHE A 79 -4.93 9.80 -16.36
N GLU A 80 -6.22 9.48 -16.48
CA GLU A 80 -7.30 10.41 -16.10
C GLU A 80 -7.44 10.54 -14.58
N LYS A 81 -7.00 9.54 -13.82
CA LYS A 81 -7.09 9.51 -12.35
C LYS A 81 -5.83 10.04 -11.67
N SER A 82 -5.98 11.11 -10.90
CA SER A 82 -4.97 11.62 -9.98
C SER A 82 -4.97 10.87 -8.64
N CYS A 83 -3.79 10.71 -8.05
CA CYS A 83 -3.62 10.20 -6.69
C CYS A 83 -3.80 11.35 -5.69
N GLU A 84 -5.02 11.56 -5.22
CA GLU A 84 -5.31 12.58 -4.21
C GLU A 84 -5.20 12.02 -2.79
N VAL A 85 -4.02 12.10 -2.20
CA VAL A 85 -3.82 11.76 -0.78
C VAL A 85 -3.43 13.03 -0.05
N ASN A 86 -4.25 13.43 0.93
CA ASN A 86 -3.98 14.58 1.78
C ASN A 86 -3.24 14.10 3.05
N SER A 87 -1.93 13.97 2.92
CA SER A 87 -1.02 13.59 4.00
C SER A 87 0.24 14.43 3.90
N ASP A 88 0.77 14.89 5.03
CA ASP A 88 1.98 15.72 5.11
C ASP A 88 3.23 14.88 5.50
N ASP A 89 3.14 13.57 5.29
CA ASP A 89 4.17 12.57 5.62
C ASP A 89 4.69 11.86 4.35
N GLU A 90 5.43 10.77 4.52
CA GLU A 90 5.99 9.98 3.43
C GLU A 90 4.92 9.41 2.49
N ILE A 91 3.70 9.18 2.99
CA ILE A 91 2.58 8.72 2.16
C ILE A 91 2.13 9.81 1.18
N GLY A 92 2.14 11.07 1.64
CA GLY A 92 1.87 12.24 0.80
C GLY A 92 2.93 12.43 -0.27
N GLU A 93 4.21 12.32 0.11
CA GLU A 93 5.33 12.41 -0.82
C GLU A 93 5.23 11.35 -1.93
N ILE A 94 4.94 10.09 -1.57
CA ILE A 94 4.74 9.00 -2.55
C ILE A 94 3.58 9.32 -3.50
N ALA A 95 2.48 9.86 -3.00
CA ALA A 95 1.34 10.24 -3.84
C ALA A 95 1.71 11.35 -4.83
N LEU A 96 2.48 12.35 -4.40
CA LEU A 96 2.99 13.42 -5.25
C LEU A 96 3.94 12.89 -6.32
N SER A 97 4.92 12.06 -5.95
CA SER A 97 5.85 11.45 -6.90
C SER A 97 5.14 10.58 -7.94
N LEU A 98 4.09 9.84 -7.53
CA LEU A 98 3.28 9.05 -8.46
C LEU A 98 2.55 9.94 -9.48
N ASN A 99 2.00 11.08 -9.03
CA ASN A 99 1.33 12.03 -9.91
C ASN A 99 2.31 12.69 -10.90
N GLU A 100 3.50 13.05 -10.43
CA GLU A 100 4.55 13.60 -11.29
C GLU A 100 4.97 12.59 -12.37
N LEU A 101 5.18 11.33 -11.97
CA LEU A 101 5.48 10.24 -12.90
C LEU A 101 4.35 10.04 -13.91
N ALA A 102 3.09 10.05 -13.48
CA ALA A 102 1.94 9.95 -14.36
C ALA A 102 1.89 11.09 -15.39
N SER A 103 2.10 12.33 -14.94
CA SER A 103 2.15 13.51 -15.80
C SER A 103 3.28 13.43 -16.84
N ASN A 104 4.47 13.04 -16.42
CA ASN A 104 5.63 12.90 -17.31
C ASN A 104 5.39 11.83 -18.38
N LEU A 105 4.86 10.67 -17.97
CA LEU A 105 4.51 9.60 -18.93
C LEU A 105 3.44 10.06 -19.93
N GLN A 106 2.39 10.75 -19.46
CA GLN A 106 1.34 11.26 -20.34
C GLN A 106 1.89 12.28 -21.34
N TYR A 107 2.76 13.18 -20.89
CA TYR A 107 3.45 14.14 -21.74
C TYR A 107 4.26 13.44 -22.83
N THR A 108 5.14 12.50 -22.45
CA THR A 108 5.98 11.74 -23.40
C THR A 108 5.14 10.94 -24.40
N MET A 109 4.04 10.32 -23.96
CA MET A 109 3.14 9.59 -24.87
C MET A 109 2.46 10.51 -25.89
N ASN A 110 2.01 11.69 -25.46
CA ASN A 110 1.42 12.68 -26.36
C ASN A 110 2.45 13.23 -27.35
N GLU A 111 3.67 13.50 -26.91
CA GLU A 111 4.77 13.93 -27.77
C GLU A 111 5.11 12.86 -28.82
N LEU A 112 5.20 11.60 -28.42
CA LEU A 112 5.45 10.48 -29.32
C LEU A 112 4.32 10.31 -30.35
N LYS A 113 3.06 10.46 -29.93
CA LYS A 113 1.89 10.41 -30.83
C LYS A 113 1.93 11.55 -31.84
N ASN A 114 2.21 12.77 -31.39
CA ASN A 114 2.32 13.94 -32.26
C ASN A 114 3.47 13.80 -33.26
N THR A 115 4.59 13.23 -32.83
CA THR A 115 5.75 12.97 -33.70
C THR A 115 5.42 11.92 -34.75
N ASN A 116 4.75 10.82 -34.38
CA ASN A 116 4.27 9.83 -35.34
C ASN A 116 3.31 10.43 -36.38
N LEU A 117 2.38 11.30 -35.96
CA LEU A 117 1.47 11.96 -36.89
C LEU A 117 2.21 12.86 -37.89
N LYS A 118 3.21 13.62 -37.44
CA LYS A 118 4.04 14.44 -38.32
C LYS A 118 4.85 13.59 -39.30
N LEU A 119 5.46 12.50 -38.82
CA LEU A 119 6.20 11.58 -39.67
C LEU A 119 5.32 10.96 -40.78
N LEU A 120 4.07 10.60 -40.45
CA LEU A 120 3.13 10.08 -41.44
C LEU A 120 2.76 11.12 -42.51
N ASP A 121 2.55 12.37 -42.10
CA ASP A 121 2.30 13.50 -43.01
C ASP A 121 3.51 13.78 -43.92
N ASP A 122 4.73 13.72 -43.38
CA ASP A 122 5.96 13.90 -44.16
C ASP A 122 6.14 12.77 -45.20
N ILE A 123 5.89 11.51 -44.83
CA ILE A 123 5.93 10.36 -45.76
C ILE A 123 4.93 10.55 -46.91
N GLU A 124 3.73 11.04 -46.62
CA GLU A 124 2.70 11.26 -47.65
C GLU A 124 3.10 12.38 -48.62
N ARG A 125 3.70 13.47 -48.10
CA ARG A 125 4.23 14.55 -48.94
C ARG A 125 5.36 14.06 -49.84
N GLU A 126 6.29 13.27 -49.31
CA GLU A 126 7.38 12.70 -50.12
C GLU A 126 6.85 11.83 -51.25
N ARG A 127 5.84 10.98 -50.98
CA ARG A 127 5.17 10.16 -52.00
C ARG A 127 4.50 10.99 -53.08
N GLU A 128 3.81 12.06 -52.71
CA GLU A 128 3.18 12.97 -53.67
C GLU A 128 4.21 13.68 -54.56
N ILE A 129 5.36 14.07 -53.99
CA ILE A 129 6.47 14.66 -54.75
C ILE A 129 7.05 13.62 -55.72
N GLU A 130 7.30 12.39 -55.27
CA GLU A 130 7.76 11.32 -56.15
C GLU A 130 6.78 11.01 -57.28
N ARG A 131 5.48 10.98 -56.98
CA ARG A 131 4.43 10.72 -57.98
C ARG A 131 4.42 11.79 -59.06
N LYS A 132 4.38 13.07 -58.67
CA LYS A 132 4.43 14.21 -59.60
C LYS A 132 5.70 14.21 -60.45
N ARG A 133 6.85 13.85 -59.85
CA ARG A 133 8.12 13.71 -60.58
C ARG A 133 8.04 12.61 -61.63
N ARG A 134 7.50 11.43 -61.30
CA ARG A 134 7.34 10.31 -62.24
C ARG A 134 6.40 10.68 -63.39
N GLU A 135 5.25 11.26 -63.09
CA GLU A 135 4.27 11.72 -64.10
C GLU A 135 4.90 12.75 -65.06
N PHE A 136 5.65 13.71 -64.53
CA PHE A 136 6.38 14.69 -65.33
C PHE A 136 7.37 14.02 -66.29
N THR A 137 8.22 13.10 -65.79
CA THR A 137 9.20 12.39 -66.64
C THR A 137 8.55 11.49 -67.68
N ALA A 138 7.40 10.89 -67.36
CA ALA A 138 6.63 10.07 -68.28
C ALA A 138 6.00 10.92 -69.38
N THR A 139 5.45 12.10 -69.03
CA THR A 139 4.87 13.05 -69.97
C THR A 139 5.93 13.59 -70.94
N ILE A 140 7.11 14.00 -70.43
CA ILE A 140 8.23 14.43 -71.29
C ILE A 140 8.69 13.29 -72.20
N SER A 141 8.86 12.07 -71.67
CA SER A 141 9.25 10.92 -72.50
C SER A 141 8.21 10.59 -73.56
N HIS A 142 6.93 10.80 -73.27
CA HIS A 142 5.84 10.60 -74.21
C HIS A 142 5.90 11.64 -75.35
N GLU A 143 6.07 12.92 -75.04
CA GLU A 143 6.23 14.01 -76.02
C GLU A 143 7.48 13.83 -76.91
N LEU A 144 8.59 13.32 -76.37
CA LEU A 144 9.83 13.10 -77.13
C LEU A 144 9.78 11.89 -78.08
N LYS A 145 8.92 10.90 -77.83
CA LYS A 145 8.92 9.61 -78.57
C LYS A 145 7.91 9.58 -79.73
N THR A 146 6.97 10.51 -79.78
CA THR A 146 6.14 10.77 -80.97
C THR A 146 6.68 12.00 -81.68
N PRO A 147 7.49 11.87 -82.75
CA PRO A 147 7.87 13.06 -83.51
C PRO A 147 6.59 13.65 -84.10
N ILE A 148 6.35 14.93 -83.84
CA ILE A 148 5.39 15.70 -84.62
C ILE A 148 5.93 15.71 -86.06
N THR A 149 5.24 15.00 -86.95
CA THR A 149 5.39 15.14 -88.41
C THR A 149 5.08 16.56 -88.86
#